data_AF-A0A957J2K9-F1
#
_entry.id   AF-A0A957J2K9-F1
#
_cell.length_a   1.000
_cell.length_b   1.000
_cell.length_c   1.000
_cell.angle_alpha   90.00
_cell.angle_beta   90.00
_cell.angle_gamma   90.00
#
_symmetry.space_group_name_H-M   'P 1'
#
loop_
_entity.id
_entity.type
_entity.pdbx_description
1 polymer ?
#
loop_
_entity_poly.entity_id
_entity_poly.type
_entity_poly.pdbx_seq_one_letter_code
_entity_poly.pdbx_strand_id
1 'polypeptide(L)'
;MESDCLYLDTTQPTAARVQDLISRMTLEEKVSQMLFTAPAIERLGIPKHNWWNEGLHGLGRAGVATVFPQAIGLAATWNEGLMHDVATAVSDEARAKHHEAARRGIREMYTGLTYWSPNINLFRDPRWGR
;
A
#
# COMPACT_ATOMS: atom_id res chain seq x y z
N MET A 1 7.54 14.44 -31.81
CA MET A 1 8.04 13.11 -31.46
C MET A 1 8.03 13.06 -29.95
N GLU A 2 6.98 12.49 -29.36
CA GLU A 2 6.96 12.23 -27.91
C GLU A 2 8.19 11.41 -27.58
N SER A 3 9.07 11.96 -26.75
CA SER A 3 10.19 11.22 -26.19
C SER A 3 9.58 10.01 -25.49
N ASP A 4 9.95 8.79 -25.91
CA ASP A 4 9.52 7.54 -25.28
C ASP A 4 9.81 7.65 -23.77
N CYS A 5 8.75 7.85 -22.99
CA CYS A 5 8.83 8.01 -21.56
C CYS A 5 9.15 6.64 -20.94
N LEU A 6 10.43 6.41 -20.63
CA LEU A 6 10.92 5.14 -20.11
C LEU A 6 10.11 4.67 -18.88
N TYR A 7 9.66 5.58 -18.02
CA TYR A 7 8.84 5.22 -16.86
C TYR A 7 7.52 4.49 -17.19
N LEU A 8 6.99 4.65 -18.41
CA LEU A 8 5.80 3.97 -18.92
C LEU A 8 6.11 2.60 -19.54
N ASP A 9 7.36 2.32 -19.92
CA ASP A 9 7.75 1.04 -20.51
C ASP A 9 7.88 -0.04 -19.42
N THR A 10 6.88 -0.91 -19.34
CA THR A 10 6.83 -2.01 -18.37
C THR A 10 7.85 -3.13 -18.61
N THR A 11 8.53 -3.14 -19.75
CA THR A 11 9.61 -4.10 -20.06
C THR A 11 10.96 -3.69 -19.45
N GLN A 12 11.11 -2.42 -19.04
CA GLN A 12 12.33 -1.91 -18.43
C GLN A 12 12.38 -2.21 -16.92
N PRO A 13 13.60 -2.28 -16.34
CA PRO A 13 13.76 -2.45 -14.90
C PRO A 13 13.06 -1.35 -14.09
N THR A 14 12.39 -1.74 -13.00
CA THR A 14 11.67 -0.80 -12.11
C THR A 14 12.54 0.38 -11.67
N ALA A 15 13.81 0.13 -11.31
CA ALA A 15 14.73 1.17 -10.88
C ALA A 15 14.99 2.23 -11.97
N ALA A 16 15.14 1.80 -13.23
CA ALA A 16 15.33 2.71 -14.36
C ALA A 16 14.07 3.56 -14.60
N ARG A 17 12.90 2.92 -14.54
CA ARG A 17 11.59 3.59 -14.69
C ARG A 17 11.36 4.63 -13.60
N VAL A 18 11.66 4.29 -12.35
CA VAL A 18 11.56 5.23 -11.21
C VAL A 18 12.53 6.40 -11.38
N GLN A 19 13.78 6.13 -11.77
CA GLN A 19 14.77 7.19 -11.97
C GLN A 19 14.35 8.14 -13.11
N ASP A 20 13.85 7.61 -14.23
CA ASP A 20 13.33 8.42 -15.34
C ASP A 20 12.16 9.31 -14.86
N LEU A 21 11.19 8.74 -14.15
CA LEU A 21 10.06 9.49 -13.59
C LEU A 21 10.52 10.63 -12.66
N ILE A 22 11.39 10.33 -11.70
CA ILE A 22 11.91 11.32 -10.73
C ILE A 22 12.71 12.41 -11.47
N SER A 23 13.46 12.05 -12.51
CA SER A 23 14.24 13.02 -13.29
C SER A 23 13.36 14.05 -14.01
N ARG A 24 12.12 13.67 -14.35
CA ARG A 24 11.13 14.51 -15.03
C ARG A 24 10.30 15.38 -14.09
N MET A 25 10.38 15.14 -12.77
CA MET A 25 9.67 15.92 -11.76
C MET A 25 10.42 17.22 -11.43
N THR A 26 9.68 18.31 -11.24
CA THR A 26 10.20 19.52 -10.61
C THR A 26 10.54 19.27 -9.13
N LEU A 27 11.27 20.18 -8.50
CA LEU A 27 11.53 20.08 -7.06
C LEU A 27 10.22 20.12 -6.25
N GLU A 28 9.28 20.98 -6.63
CA GLU A 28 7.97 21.09 -5.97
C GLU A 28 7.16 19.79 -6.11
N GLU A 29 7.12 19.21 -7.32
CA GLU A 29 6.49 17.91 -7.56
C GLU A 29 7.12 16.84 -6.65
N LYS A 30 8.45 16.76 -6.56
CA LYS A 30 9.15 15.82 -5.65
C LYS A 30 8.77 16.01 -4.18
N VAL A 31 8.78 17.25 -3.70
CA VAL A 31 8.42 17.58 -2.31
C VAL A 31 6.98 17.18 -2.03
N SER A 32 6.06 17.39 -2.97
CA SER A 32 4.65 16.99 -2.82
C SER A 32 4.47 15.48 -2.65
N GLN A 33 5.39 14.67 -3.18
CA GLN A 33 5.38 13.21 -3.10
C GLN A 33 6.09 12.66 -1.83
N MET A 34 6.34 13.49 -0.82
CA MET A 34 6.97 13.04 0.44
C MET A 34 5.95 12.79 1.58
N LEU A 35 4.66 13.02 1.32
CA LEU A 35 3.57 12.82 2.27
C LEU A 35 2.59 11.76 1.77
N PHE A 36 2.00 11.01 2.70
CA PHE A 36 1.10 9.90 2.39
C PHE A 36 -0.13 10.25 1.56
N THR A 37 -0.47 11.52 1.40
CA THR A 37 -1.58 11.98 0.56
C THR A 37 -1.20 12.22 -0.91
N ALA A 38 0.06 11.98 -1.27
CA ALA A 38 0.72 12.29 -2.54
C ALA A 38 -0.23 12.67 -3.70
N PRO A 39 -0.27 13.96 -4.07
CA PRO A 39 -1.20 14.45 -5.08
C PRO A 39 -0.85 13.88 -6.46
N ALA A 40 -1.81 13.99 -7.38
CA ALA A 40 -1.56 13.68 -8.78
C ALA A 40 -0.51 14.64 -9.38
N ILE A 41 0.27 14.14 -10.33
CA ILE A 41 1.13 14.97 -11.19
C ILE A 41 0.57 14.85 -12.61
N GLU A 42 -0.41 15.70 -12.93
CA GLU A 42 -1.20 15.62 -14.16
C GLU A 42 -0.36 15.67 -15.42
N ARG A 43 0.65 16.56 -15.45
CA ARG A 43 1.60 16.71 -16.58
C ARG A 43 2.37 15.42 -16.88
N LEU A 44 2.59 14.56 -15.88
CA LEU A 44 3.27 13.27 -16.01
C LEU A 44 2.29 12.09 -16.05
N GLY A 45 0.98 12.34 -16.02
CA GLY A 45 -0.05 11.29 -15.98
C GLY A 45 0.02 10.42 -14.71
N ILE A 46 0.61 10.91 -13.63
CA ILE A 46 0.69 10.17 -12.36
C ILE A 46 -0.58 10.44 -11.54
N PRO A 47 -1.40 9.42 -11.27
CA PRO A 47 -2.60 9.60 -10.48
C PRO A 47 -2.24 9.89 -9.02
N LYS A 48 -3.16 10.55 -8.31
CA LYS A 48 -3.11 10.66 -6.85
C LYS A 48 -2.91 9.28 -6.22
N HIS A 49 -2.05 9.20 -5.22
CA HIS A 49 -1.80 7.97 -4.50
C HIS A 49 -1.79 8.24 -2.99
N ASN A 50 -2.54 7.44 -2.24
CA ASN A 50 -2.45 7.44 -0.80
C ASN A 50 -1.84 6.13 -0.30
N TRP A 51 -0.67 6.21 0.34
CA TRP A 51 0.04 5.03 0.83
C TRP A 51 -0.23 4.67 2.29
N TRP A 52 -1.19 5.36 2.93
CA TRP A 52 -1.70 4.97 4.24
C TRP A 52 -2.87 3.99 4.07
N ASN A 53 -2.58 2.72 4.33
CA ASN A 53 -3.58 1.65 4.45
C ASN A 53 -3.23 0.73 5.63
N GLU A 54 -4.20 -0.03 6.13
CA GLU A 54 -4.07 -0.86 7.34
C GLU A 54 -4.55 -2.28 7.07
N GLY A 55 -3.79 -3.28 7.52
CA GLY A 55 -4.03 -4.69 7.18
C GLY A 55 -3.69 -5.67 8.31
N LEU A 56 -3.70 -5.23 9.57
CA LEU A 56 -3.07 -5.96 10.69
C LEU A 56 -3.66 -7.36 10.94
N HIS A 57 -4.98 -7.50 10.80
CA HIS A 57 -5.69 -8.77 11.00
C HIS A 57 -6.96 -8.83 10.12
N GLY A 58 -6.82 -8.36 8.88
CA GLY A 58 -7.94 -7.93 8.03
C GLY A 58 -7.76 -6.49 7.59
N LEU A 59 -8.49 -6.08 6.55
CA LEU A 59 -8.38 -4.72 6.01
C LEU A 59 -9.07 -3.71 6.93
N GLY A 60 -8.28 -2.75 7.42
CA GLY A 60 -8.76 -1.69 8.28
C GLY A 60 -9.47 -0.61 7.48
N ARG A 61 -10.67 -0.21 7.92
CA ARG A 61 -11.39 0.99 7.43
C ARG A 61 -11.67 1.01 5.91
N ALA A 62 -11.59 -0.14 5.24
CA ALA A 62 -11.88 -0.32 3.82
C ALA A 62 -13.27 -0.93 3.56
N GLY A 63 -14.26 -0.59 4.39
CA GLY A 63 -15.62 -1.16 4.35
C GLY A 63 -15.71 -2.55 4.99
N VAL A 64 -16.60 -3.41 4.48
CA VAL A 64 -16.77 -4.79 4.95
C VAL A 64 -15.59 -5.63 4.48
N ALA A 65 -14.86 -6.25 5.41
CA ALA A 65 -13.71 -7.10 5.14
C ALA A 65 -13.69 -8.25 6.14
N THR A 66 -12.97 -9.32 5.83
CA THR A 66 -12.77 -10.40 6.80
C THR A 66 -11.96 -9.88 7.99
N VAL A 67 -12.37 -10.27 9.20
CA VAL A 67 -11.68 -9.93 10.45
C VAL A 67 -11.15 -11.20 11.08
N PHE A 68 -9.82 -11.33 11.12
CA PHE A 68 -9.11 -12.44 11.72
C PHE A 68 -8.81 -12.18 13.21
N PRO A 69 -8.39 -13.20 13.98
CA PRO A 69 -7.84 -12.98 15.32
C PRO A 69 -6.67 -11.98 15.29
N GLN A 70 -6.51 -11.19 16.36
CA GLN A 70 -5.37 -10.28 16.50
C GLN A 70 -4.03 -11.02 16.44
N ALA A 71 -2.95 -10.31 16.14
CA ALA A 71 -1.61 -10.88 16.00
C ALA A 71 -1.19 -11.77 17.18
N ILE A 72 -1.51 -11.37 18.42
CA ILE A 72 -1.23 -12.19 19.62
C ILE A 72 -1.98 -13.53 19.64
N GLY A 73 -3.24 -13.53 19.16
CA GLY A 73 -4.05 -14.74 19.04
C GLY A 73 -3.58 -15.66 17.92
N LEU A 74 -3.21 -15.09 16.77
CA LEU A 74 -2.60 -15.85 15.66
C LEU A 74 -1.26 -16.45 16.07
N ALA A 75 -0.41 -15.70 16.78
CA ALA A 75 0.87 -16.18 17.28
C ALA A 75 0.72 -17.34 18.28
N ALA A 76 -0.32 -17.32 19.12
CA ALA A 76 -0.61 -18.38 20.09
C ALA A 76 -0.91 -19.74 19.43
N THR A 77 -1.16 -19.78 18.12
CA THR A 77 -1.34 -21.05 17.36
C THR A 77 -0.03 -21.77 17.08
N TRP A 78 1.12 -21.07 17.13
CA TRP A 78 2.43 -21.57 16.71
C TRP A 78 2.45 -22.17 15.30
N ASN A 79 1.57 -21.69 14.41
CA ASN A 79 1.42 -22.21 13.05
C ASN A 79 1.77 -21.13 12.02
N GLU A 80 2.99 -21.22 11.49
CA GLU A 80 3.50 -20.31 10.45
C GLU A 80 2.72 -20.41 9.13
N GLY A 81 2.27 -21.61 8.76
CA GLY A 81 1.46 -21.83 7.57
C GLY A 81 0.12 -21.11 7.66
N LEU A 82 -0.56 -21.22 8.80
CA LEU A 82 -1.80 -20.49 9.05
C LEU A 82 -1.59 -18.97 9.01
N MET A 83 -0.48 -18.47 9.57
CA MET A 83 -0.15 -17.04 9.50
C MET A 83 0.01 -16.57 8.05
N HIS A 84 0.69 -17.38 7.23
CA HIS A 84 0.85 -17.10 5.80
C HIS A 84 -0.48 -17.13 5.04
N ASP A 85 -1.35 -18.11 5.31
CA ASP A 85 -2.66 -18.23 4.67
C ASP A 85 -3.56 -17.03 5.01
N VAL A 86 -3.56 -16.59 6.28
CA VAL A 86 -4.27 -15.37 6.71
C VAL A 86 -3.72 -14.15 5.99
N ALA A 87 -2.40 -13.96 5.94
CA ALA A 87 -1.79 -12.83 5.25
C ALA A 87 -2.10 -12.85 3.74
N THR A 88 -2.15 -14.02 3.12
CA THR A 88 -2.54 -14.21 1.72
C THR A 88 -3.98 -13.77 1.49
N ALA A 89 -4.92 -14.24 2.32
CA ALA A 89 -6.33 -13.84 2.23
C ALA A 89 -6.51 -12.32 2.37
N VAL A 90 -5.79 -11.70 3.32
CA VAL A 90 -5.79 -10.23 3.47
C VAL A 90 -5.25 -9.55 2.21
N SER A 91 -4.18 -10.07 1.60
CA SER A 91 -3.58 -9.53 0.37
C SER A 91 -4.53 -9.60 -0.84
N ASP A 92 -5.26 -10.71 -0.98
CA ASP A 92 -6.24 -10.89 -2.06
C ASP A 92 -7.41 -9.92 -1.92
N GLU A 93 -7.97 -9.78 -0.71
CA GLU A 93 -9.00 -8.76 -0.44
C GLU A 93 -8.47 -7.34 -0.71
N ALA A 94 -7.22 -7.07 -0.34
CA ALA A 94 -6.56 -5.77 -0.53
C ALA A 94 -6.52 -5.40 -2.01
N ARG A 95 -6.11 -6.35 -2.86
CA ARG A 95 -6.07 -6.15 -4.32
C ARG A 95 -7.45 -5.97 -4.91
N ALA A 96 -8.43 -6.77 -4.49
CA ALA A 96 -9.81 -6.66 -4.94
C ALA A 96 -10.40 -5.28 -4.63
N LYS A 97 -10.24 -4.80 -3.40
CA LYS A 97 -10.72 -3.47 -2.98
C LYS A 97 -9.99 -2.33 -3.67
N HIS A 98 -8.67 -2.46 -3.86
CA HIS A 98 -7.90 -1.46 -4.61
C HIS A 98 -8.43 -1.32 -6.04
N HIS A 99 -8.62 -2.43 -6.76
CA HIS A 99 -9.17 -2.40 -8.11
C HIS A 99 -10.57 -1.79 -8.15
N GLU A 100 -11.43 -2.12 -7.20
CA GLU A 100 -12.77 -1.53 -7.12
C GLU A 100 -12.74 -0.01 -6.87
N ALA A 101 -11.92 0.44 -5.92
CA ALA A 101 -11.73 1.87 -5.67
C ALA A 101 -11.21 2.58 -6.93
N ALA A 102 -10.19 2.02 -7.58
CA ALA A 102 -9.61 2.56 -8.80
C ALA A 102 -10.63 2.64 -9.95
N ARG A 103 -11.47 1.61 -10.14
CA ARG A 103 -12.58 1.62 -11.13
C ARG A 103 -13.56 2.76 -10.91
N ARG A 104 -13.79 3.11 -9.65
CA ARG A 104 -14.67 4.22 -9.22
C ARG A 104 -13.96 5.58 -9.20
N GLY A 105 -12.69 5.65 -9.60
CA GLY A 105 -11.88 6.88 -9.54
C GLY A 105 -11.48 7.28 -8.12
N ILE A 106 -11.62 6.41 -7.13
CA ILE A 106 -11.30 6.68 -5.72
C ILE A 106 -9.84 6.34 -5.47
N ARG A 107 -9.07 7.32 -4.98
CA ARG A 107 -7.63 7.22 -4.68
C ARG A 107 -7.26 7.76 -3.29
N GLU A 108 -8.21 7.71 -2.36
CA GLU A 108 -8.07 8.25 -1.00
C GLU A 108 -7.39 7.25 -0.03
N MET A 109 -7.18 7.69 1.21
CA MET A 109 -6.69 6.83 2.30
C MET A 109 -7.48 5.51 2.40
N TYR A 110 -6.80 4.42 2.76
CA TYR A 110 -7.32 3.05 2.80
C TYR A 110 -7.68 2.39 1.47
N THR A 111 -7.36 3.03 0.33
CA THR A 111 -7.57 2.44 -1.02
C THR A 111 -6.28 2.13 -1.77
N GLY A 112 -5.13 2.45 -1.18
CA GLY A 112 -3.80 2.18 -1.73
C GLY A 112 -3.35 0.73 -1.62
N LEU A 113 -2.14 0.47 -2.12
CA LEU A 113 -1.54 -0.88 -2.20
C LEU A 113 -0.43 -1.13 -1.18
N THR A 114 -0.18 -0.16 -0.29
CA THR A 114 0.81 -0.21 0.77
C THR A 114 0.09 -0.26 2.11
N TYR A 115 0.51 -1.17 2.99
CA TYR A 115 -0.17 -1.42 4.25
C TYR A 115 0.81 -1.24 5.40
N TRP A 116 0.39 -0.52 6.45
CA TRP A 116 1.16 -0.31 7.67
C TRP A 116 1.02 -1.52 8.59
N SER A 117 1.49 -2.65 8.11
CA SER A 117 1.40 -3.94 8.77
C SER A 117 2.56 -4.81 8.30
N PRO A 118 3.07 -5.73 9.13
CA PRO A 118 2.62 -6.07 10.48
C PRO A 118 3.15 -5.15 11.58
N ASN A 119 2.56 -5.24 12.79
CA ASN A 119 3.23 -4.81 14.02
C ASN A 119 4.13 -5.95 14.52
N ILE A 120 5.44 -5.70 14.56
CA ILE A 120 6.47 -6.67 14.99
C ILE A 120 7.24 -6.19 16.23
N ASN A 121 6.70 -5.20 16.94
CA ASN A 121 7.25 -4.83 18.23
C ASN A 121 6.97 -5.94 19.25
N LEU A 122 7.91 -6.14 20.18
CA LEU A 122 7.76 -7.12 21.25
C LEU A 122 6.90 -6.55 22.37
N PHE A 123 5.88 -7.30 22.79
CA PHE A 123 5.07 -6.96 23.96
C PHE A 123 5.84 -7.24 25.25
N ARG A 124 6.71 -6.29 25.64
CA ARG A 124 7.65 -6.46 26.77
C ARG A 124 7.06 -6.11 28.13
N ASP A 125 6.15 -5.15 28.18
CA ASP A 125 5.49 -4.70 29.40
C ASP A 125 3.99 -4.97 29.26
N PRO A 126 3.36 -5.74 30.15
CA PRO A 126 1.96 -6.15 30.02
C PRO A 126 0.96 -4.99 30.07
N ARG A 127 1.40 -3.78 30.44
CA ARG A 127 0.57 -2.56 30.44
C ARG A 127 0.47 -1.90 29.06
N TRP A 128 1.30 -2.29 28.09
CA TRP A 128 1.26 -1.71 26.76
C TRP A 128 -0.08 -2.02 26.08
N GLY A 129 -0.88 -0.99 25.81
CA GLY A 129 -2.24 -1.13 25.28
C GLY A 129 -2.33 -1.35 23.77
N ARG A 130 -1.26 -1.86 23.14
CA ARG A 130 -1.20 -2.17 21.72
C ARG A 130 -0.72 -3.59 21.50
#